data_AF-A0A8S2AUK0-F1
#
_entry.id   AF-A0A8S2AUK0-F1
#
_cell.length_a   1.000
_cell.length_b   1.000
_cell.length_c   1.000
_cell.angle_alpha   90.00
_cell.angle_beta   90.00
_cell.angle_gamma   90.00
#
_symmetry.space_group_name_H-M   'P 1'
#
loop_
_entity.id
_entity.type
_entity.pdbx_description
1 polymer ?
#
loop_
_entity_poly.entity_id
_entity_poly.type
_entity_poly.pdbx_seq_one_letter_code
_entity_poly.pdbx_strand_id
1 'polypeptide(L)'
;MPEAPKKVSLEVFDLTLDQKNKQKLQLIEELTSNADQVQRRVLEEILSRNADVEYLRRHDLNGRTDRETFKNVMPVITYEDIQPEINRIANGDKSPILSSKPISEFLTSSGTSGGERKLMPTIEEELDRRSLLYSLLMPVMSQFVPGLENGKGMYFLFIKSESKTPGGLPARIRACCHHLRWALQIQSW
;
A
#
# COMPACT_ATOMS: atom_id res chain seq x y z
N MET A 1 32.72 -18.97 33.19
CA MET A 1 31.98 -18.23 32.14
C MET A 1 31.42 -16.98 32.80
N PRO A 2 31.68 -15.76 32.31
CA PRO A 2 31.06 -14.56 32.87
C PRO A 2 29.57 -14.52 32.51
N GLU A 3 28.72 -14.21 33.48
CA GLU A 3 27.27 -14.10 33.32
C GLU A 3 26.90 -12.92 32.40
N ALA A 4 25.83 -13.09 31.61
CA ALA A 4 25.31 -12.07 30.72
C ALA A 4 24.70 -10.88 31.52
N PRO A 5 24.86 -9.63 31.06
CA PRO A 5 24.30 -8.47 31.76
C PRO A 5 22.77 -8.52 31.78
N LYS A 6 22.18 -8.27 32.95
CA LYS A 6 20.72 -8.12 33.11
C LYS A 6 20.25 -6.88 32.33
N LYS A 7 19.32 -7.08 31.39
CA LYS A 7 18.61 -5.98 30.70
C LYS A 7 17.86 -5.15 31.73
N VAL A 8 18.22 -3.88 31.86
CA VAL A 8 17.40 -2.86 32.53
C VAL A 8 16.25 -2.54 31.58
N SER A 9 15.04 -2.92 31.98
CA SER A 9 13.81 -2.58 31.26
C SER A 9 13.46 -1.12 31.53
N LEU A 10 13.54 -0.29 30.49
CA LEU A 10 12.84 0.98 30.45
C LEU A 10 11.34 0.67 30.32
N GLU A 11 10.56 1.14 31.31
CA GLU A 11 9.11 0.96 31.36
C GLU A 11 8.43 1.76 30.24
N VAL A 12 8.24 1.11 29.09
CA VAL A 12 7.22 1.50 28.13
C VAL A 12 5.90 0.94 28.68
N PHE A 13 4.89 1.79 28.89
CA PHE A 13 3.53 1.36 29.25
C PHE A 13 3.00 0.43 28.16
N ASP A 14 3.17 -0.88 28.35
CA ASP A 14 2.78 -1.89 27.38
C ASP A 14 1.27 -2.11 27.50
N LEU A 15 0.52 -1.61 26.52
CA LEU A 15 -0.93 -1.85 26.40
C LEU A 15 -1.19 -3.36 26.38
N THR A 16 -2.23 -3.81 27.09
CA THR A 16 -2.64 -5.21 27.08
C THR A 16 -3.10 -5.63 25.68
N LEU A 17 -3.05 -6.93 25.37
CA LEU A 17 -3.53 -7.45 24.08
C LEU A 17 -4.99 -7.10 23.82
N ASP A 18 -5.84 -7.17 24.85
CA ASP A 18 -7.25 -6.77 24.78
C ASP A 18 -7.41 -5.28 24.43
N GLN A 19 -6.61 -4.39 25.04
CA GLN A 19 -6.61 -2.96 24.71
C GLN A 19 -6.17 -2.73 23.25
N LYS A 20 -5.12 -3.40 22.79
CA LYS A 20 -4.65 -3.32 21.40
C LYS A 20 -5.73 -3.79 20.42
N ASN A 21 -6.42 -4.89 20.70
CA ASN A 21 -7.52 -5.39 19.87
C ASN A 21 -8.69 -4.39 19.82
N LYS A 22 -9.11 -3.85 20.98
CA LYS A 22 -10.17 -2.84 21.06
C LYS A 22 -9.84 -1.59 20.25
N GLN A 23 -8.60 -1.09 20.33
CA GLN A 23 -8.16 0.05 19.52
C GLN A 23 -8.25 -0.21 18.02
N LYS A 24 -7.87 -1.41 17.56
CA LYS A 24 -7.94 -1.77 16.13
C LYS A 24 -9.39 -1.92 15.65
N LEU A 25 -10.27 -2.48 16.48
CA LEU A 25 -11.70 -2.57 16.17
C LEU A 25 -12.35 -1.19 16.14
N GLN A 26 -12.03 -0.32 17.11
CA GLN A 26 -12.50 1.06 17.12
C GLN A 26 -12.00 1.83 15.89
N LEU A 27 -10.75 1.61 15.48
CA LEU A 27 -10.22 2.19 14.23
C LEU A 27 -11.04 1.75 13.01
N ILE A 28 -11.46 0.48 12.93
CA ILE A 28 -12.34 0.02 11.84
C ILE A 28 -13.66 0.80 11.85
N GLU A 29 -14.31 0.90 13.01
CA GLU A 29 -15.58 1.63 13.15
C GLU A 29 -15.45 3.12 12.79
N GLU A 30 -14.37 3.76 13.22
CA GLU A 30 -14.09 5.17 12.90
C GLU A 30 -13.89 5.36 11.39
N LEU A 31 -13.14 4.45 10.74
CA LEU A 31 -12.87 4.52 9.30
C LEU A 31 -14.12 4.23 8.46
N THR A 32 -14.93 3.24 8.85
CA THR A 32 -16.15 2.86 8.11
C THR A 32 -17.28 3.86 8.33
N SER A 33 -17.43 4.42 9.53
CA SER A 33 -18.44 5.44 9.83
C SER A 33 -18.17 6.77 9.13
N ASN A 34 -16.91 7.08 8.82
CA ASN A 34 -16.50 8.34 8.19
C ASN A 34 -15.92 8.14 6.78
N ALA A 35 -16.36 7.09 6.06
CA ALA A 35 -15.73 6.64 4.82
C ALA A 35 -15.58 7.73 3.75
N ASP A 36 -16.60 8.57 3.49
CA ASP A 36 -16.50 9.67 2.51
C ASP A 36 -15.44 10.70 2.91
N GLN A 37 -15.41 11.09 4.19
CA GLN A 37 -14.42 12.04 4.71
C GLN A 37 -13.00 11.45 4.61
N VAL A 38 -12.82 10.18 4.96
CA VAL A 38 -11.53 9.48 4.83
C VAL A 38 -11.10 9.41 3.38
N GLN A 39 -11.98 9.03 2.46
CA GLN A 39 -11.67 8.98 1.01
C GLN A 39 -11.27 10.36 0.47
N ARG A 40 -11.98 11.43 0.86
CA ARG A 40 -11.64 12.80 0.46
C ARG A 40 -10.24 13.19 0.94
N ARG A 41 -9.93 12.95 2.22
CA ARG A 41 -8.59 13.24 2.78
C ARG A 41 -7.49 12.43 2.09
N VAL A 42 -7.73 11.16 1.78
CA VAL A 42 -6.76 10.31 1.07
C VAL A 42 -6.49 10.86 -0.33
N LEU A 43 -7.53 11.25 -1.07
CA LEU A 43 -7.37 11.86 -2.39
C LEU A 43 -6.59 13.18 -2.29
N GLU A 44 -6.98 14.06 -1.38
CA GLU A 44 -6.30 15.34 -1.13
C GLU A 44 -4.82 15.13 -0.80
N GLU A 45 -4.47 14.15 0.06
CA GLU A 45 -3.08 13.83 0.40
C GLU A 45 -2.30 13.33 -0.81
N ILE A 46 -2.86 12.41 -1.59
CA ILE A 46 -2.23 11.86 -2.81
C ILE A 46 -1.96 12.98 -3.81
N LEU A 47 -2.95 13.83 -4.08
CA LEU A 47 -2.84 14.92 -5.05
C LEU A 47 -1.89 16.01 -4.57
N SER A 48 -1.95 16.40 -3.29
CA SER A 48 -1.05 17.40 -2.72
C SER A 48 0.40 16.94 -2.79
N ARG A 49 0.67 15.68 -2.43
CA ARG A 49 2.03 15.12 -2.45
C ARG A 49 2.58 14.97 -3.86
N ASN A 50 1.72 14.70 -4.83
CA ASN A 50 2.12 14.43 -6.21
C ASN A 50 1.83 15.60 -7.17
N ALA A 51 1.52 16.79 -6.66
CA ALA A 51 1.08 17.94 -7.46
C ALA A 51 2.02 18.27 -8.64
N ASP A 52 3.31 18.03 -8.45
CA ASP A 52 4.36 18.37 -9.42
C ASP A 52 4.87 17.20 -10.26
N VAL A 53 4.30 16.00 -10.12
CA VAL A 53 4.74 14.83 -10.90
C VAL A 53 4.34 14.99 -12.37
N GLU A 54 5.14 14.42 -13.27
CA GLU A 54 4.96 14.56 -14.72
C GLU A 54 3.54 14.15 -15.16
N TYR A 55 3.02 13.06 -14.61
CA TYR A 55 1.72 12.53 -15.00
C TYR A 55 0.56 13.49 -14.66
N LEU A 56 0.54 14.08 -13.46
CA LEU A 56 -0.53 15.03 -13.07
C LEU A 56 -0.39 16.37 -13.80
N ARG A 57 0.85 16.80 -14.08
CA ARG A 57 1.11 18.00 -14.88
C ARG A 57 0.67 17.82 -16.33
N ARG A 58 0.85 16.65 -16.92
CA ARG A 58 0.41 16.33 -18.29
C ARG A 58 -1.11 16.49 -18.47
N HIS A 59 -1.88 16.23 -17.42
CA HIS A 59 -3.32 16.39 -17.42
C HIS A 59 -3.77 17.77 -16.92
N ASP A 60 -2.86 18.73 -16.76
CA ASP A 60 -3.18 20.10 -16.33
C ASP A 60 -3.94 20.16 -14.99
N LEU A 61 -3.67 19.22 -14.07
CA LEU A 61 -4.33 19.25 -12.76
C LEU A 61 -3.91 20.48 -11.94
N ASN A 62 -2.74 21.07 -12.22
CA ASN A 62 -2.28 22.36 -11.72
C ASN A 62 -2.34 22.49 -10.18
N GLY A 63 -1.98 21.41 -9.48
CA GLY A 63 -1.97 21.36 -8.01
C GLY A 63 -3.35 21.37 -7.35
N ARG A 64 -4.43 21.23 -8.12
CA ARG A 64 -5.80 21.11 -7.58
C ARG A 64 -5.96 19.76 -6.89
N THR A 65 -6.60 19.77 -5.74
CA THR A 65 -6.73 18.60 -4.85
C THR A 65 -8.19 18.19 -4.63
N ASP A 66 -9.14 18.95 -5.17
CA ASP A 66 -10.56 18.69 -5.01
C ASP A 66 -11.06 17.54 -5.90
N ARG A 67 -12.02 16.79 -5.36
CA ARG A 67 -12.59 15.60 -6.00
C ARG A 67 -13.28 15.90 -7.32
N GLU A 68 -13.96 17.04 -7.44
CA GLU A 68 -14.72 17.39 -8.65
C GLU A 68 -13.78 17.66 -9.82
N THR A 69 -12.75 18.47 -9.61
CA THR A 69 -11.71 18.69 -10.61
C THR A 69 -11.02 17.39 -10.97
N PHE A 70 -10.61 16.59 -10.00
CA PHE A 70 -9.95 15.31 -10.27
C PHE A 70 -10.78 14.42 -11.20
N LYS A 71 -12.09 14.29 -10.95
CA LYS A 71 -13.00 13.51 -11.80
C LYS A 71 -13.14 14.07 -13.21
N ASN A 72 -13.19 15.40 -13.36
CA ASN A 72 -13.39 16.05 -14.64
C ASN A 72 -12.12 16.09 -15.50
N VAL A 73 -10.95 16.08 -14.87
CA VAL A 73 -9.66 16.29 -15.54
C VAL A 73 -8.92 14.97 -15.77
N MET A 74 -8.93 14.06 -14.80
CA MET A 74 -8.15 12.83 -14.86
C MET A 74 -8.92 11.72 -15.57
N PRO A 75 -8.34 11.12 -16.64
CA PRO A 75 -9.00 10.03 -17.34
C PRO A 75 -9.01 8.75 -16.52
N VAL A 76 -10.00 7.90 -16.78
CA VAL A 76 -9.93 6.48 -16.40
C VAL A 76 -8.98 5.78 -17.36
N ILE A 77 -7.98 5.11 -16.81
CA ILE A 77 -6.90 4.49 -17.57
C ILE A 77 -6.84 2.97 -17.35
N THR A 78 -6.26 2.26 -18.32
CA THR A 78 -5.79 0.89 -18.18
C THR A 78 -4.27 0.85 -17.96
N TYR A 79 -3.71 -0.35 -17.86
CA TYR A 79 -2.25 -0.51 -17.68
C TYR A 79 -1.48 -0.06 -18.92
N GLU A 80 -2.07 -0.27 -20.10
CA GLU A 80 -1.48 0.03 -21.39
C GLU A 80 -1.28 1.55 -21.56
N ASP A 81 -2.19 2.37 -21.02
CA ASP A 81 -2.12 3.83 -21.08
C ASP A 81 -0.94 4.42 -20.29
N ILE A 82 -0.51 3.75 -19.21
CA ILE A 82 0.62 4.19 -18.35
C ILE A 82 1.89 3.36 -18.54
N GLN A 83 1.86 2.38 -19.46
CA GLN A 83 3.01 1.54 -19.75
C GLN A 83 4.27 2.35 -20.15
N PRO A 84 4.17 3.47 -20.91
CA PRO A 84 5.34 4.30 -21.22
C PRO A 84 6.06 4.84 -19.96
N GLU A 85 5.32 5.32 -18.97
CA GLU A 85 5.85 5.82 -17.69
C GLU A 85 6.50 4.69 -16.90
N ILE A 86 5.84 3.54 -16.82
CA ILE A 86 6.35 2.35 -16.14
C ILE A 86 7.67 1.89 -16.76
N ASN A 87 7.76 1.86 -18.08
CA ASN A 87 8.97 1.46 -18.80
C ASN A 87 10.13 2.44 -18.56
N ARG A 88 9.87 3.75 -18.53
CA ARG A 88 10.89 4.75 -18.18
C ARG A 88 11.46 4.53 -16.78
N ILE A 89 10.59 4.34 -15.79
CA ILE A 89 11.00 4.07 -14.40
C ILE A 89 11.78 2.76 -14.33
N ALA A 90 11.30 1.70 -14.99
CA ALA A 90 11.97 0.40 -15.04
C ALA A 90 13.34 0.46 -15.72
N ASN A 91 13.55 1.39 -16.66
CA ASN A 91 14.84 1.63 -17.30
C ASN A 91 15.75 2.56 -16.50
N GLY A 92 15.33 3.04 -15.33
CA GLY A 92 16.15 3.79 -14.38
C GLY A 92 15.91 5.30 -14.37
N ASP A 93 14.85 5.80 -15.00
CA ASP A 93 14.43 7.20 -14.85
C ASP A 93 13.97 7.45 -13.40
N LYS A 94 14.68 8.34 -12.69
CA LYS A 94 14.42 8.70 -11.29
C LYS A 94 13.66 10.01 -11.14
N SER A 95 13.26 10.63 -12.24
CA SER A 95 12.41 11.83 -12.20
C SER A 95 11.04 11.51 -11.59
N PRO A 96 10.35 12.49 -10.96
CA PRO A 96 9.04 12.28 -10.36
C PRO A 96 7.97 12.14 -11.46
N ILE A 97 7.86 10.95 -12.05
CA ILE A 97 6.92 10.68 -13.15
C ILE A 97 5.51 10.42 -12.62
N LEU A 98 5.37 9.41 -11.76
CA LEU A 98 4.08 8.98 -11.18
C LEU A 98 3.94 9.33 -9.69
N SER A 99 5.05 9.57 -9.00
CA SER A 99 5.11 9.80 -7.56
C SER A 99 6.23 10.78 -7.23
N SER A 100 6.01 11.65 -6.26
CA SER A 100 7.06 12.51 -5.70
C SER A 100 8.06 11.75 -4.85
N LYS A 101 7.66 10.60 -4.31
CA LYS A 101 8.54 9.66 -3.62
C LYS A 101 9.18 8.70 -4.63
N PRO A 102 10.46 8.31 -4.44
CA PRO A 102 11.12 7.32 -5.30
C PRO A 102 10.36 5.99 -5.31
N ILE A 103 10.22 5.40 -6.48
CA ILE A 103 9.73 4.03 -6.62
C ILE A 103 10.79 3.08 -6.04
N SER A 104 10.39 2.28 -5.04
CA SER A 104 11.30 1.37 -4.34
C SER A 104 11.40 0.01 -5.02
N GLU A 105 10.30 -0.48 -5.60
CA GLU A 105 10.21 -1.74 -6.31
C GLU A 105 8.98 -1.79 -7.23
N PHE A 106 8.91 -2.82 -8.07
CA PHE A 106 7.71 -3.19 -8.82
C PHE A 106 7.08 -4.47 -8.27
N LEU A 107 5.80 -4.37 -7.93
CA LEU A 107 4.98 -5.53 -7.61
C LEU A 107 4.41 -6.11 -8.90
N THR A 108 4.76 -7.36 -9.22
CA THR A 108 4.25 -8.03 -10.41
C THR A 108 2.86 -8.60 -10.16
N SER A 109 1.91 -8.23 -11.02
CA SER A 109 0.54 -8.75 -11.00
C SER A 109 0.47 -10.20 -11.48
N SER A 110 -0.61 -10.90 -11.12
CA SER A 110 -1.00 -12.16 -11.78
C SER A 110 -1.54 -11.93 -13.18
N GLY A 111 -2.13 -10.74 -13.45
CA GLY A 111 -2.58 -10.34 -14.78
C GLY A 111 -1.42 -9.97 -15.69
N THR A 112 -1.56 -10.28 -16.98
CA THR A 112 -0.56 -10.04 -18.01
C THR A 112 -1.01 -8.96 -19.00
N SER A 113 -0.05 -8.34 -19.69
CA SER A 113 -0.26 -7.50 -20.88
C SER A 113 0.83 -7.85 -21.88
N GLY A 114 0.46 -8.17 -23.12
CA GLY A 114 1.42 -8.64 -24.14
C GLY A 114 2.18 -9.92 -23.77
N GLY A 115 1.63 -10.77 -22.89
CA GLY A 115 2.28 -12.00 -22.40
C GLY A 115 3.13 -11.82 -21.13
N GLU A 116 3.49 -10.58 -20.78
CA GLU A 116 4.32 -10.26 -19.62
C GLU A 116 3.49 -9.82 -18.42
N ARG A 117 4.01 -10.03 -17.20
CA ARG A 117 3.33 -9.59 -15.97
C ARG A 117 3.32 -8.07 -15.87
N LYS A 118 2.20 -7.50 -15.44
CA LYS A 118 2.08 -6.06 -15.18
C LYS A 118 2.97 -5.64 -14.01
N LEU A 119 3.80 -4.62 -14.22
CA LEU A 119 4.69 -4.02 -13.21
C LEU A 119 3.96 -2.89 -12.49
N MET A 120 3.59 -3.08 -11.23
CA MET A 120 2.91 -2.06 -10.42
C MET A 120 3.94 -1.33 -9.55
N PRO A 121 4.19 -0.04 -9.77
CA PRO A 121 5.17 0.70 -8.99
C PRO A 121 4.67 0.86 -7.55
N THR A 122 5.55 0.70 -6.58
CA THR A 122 5.26 0.97 -5.17
C THR A 122 6.35 1.84 -4.55
N ILE A 123 5.97 2.57 -3.52
CA ILE A 123 6.87 3.34 -2.67
C ILE A 123 7.04 2.64 -1.32
N GLU A 124 8.09 2.99 -0.59
CA GLU A 124 8.41 2.36 0.71
C GLU A 124 7.28 2.51 1.74
N GLU A 125 6.63 3.68 1.79
CA GLU A 125 5.54 3.99 2.72
C GLU A 125 4.30 3.08 2.55
N GLU A 126 4.13 2.44 1.37
CA GLU A 126 3.03 1.48 1.15
C GLU A 126 3.21 0.19 1.97
N LEU A 127 4.42 -0.11 2.44
CA LEU A 127 4.67 -1.23 3.35
C LEU A 127 3.98 -1.02 4.70
N ASP A 128 3.95 0.20 5.21
CA ASP A 128 3.31 0.55 6.48
C ASP A 128 1.79 0.46 6.36
N ARG A 129 1.21 0.97 5.27
CA ARG A 129 -0.23 0.84 4.96
C ARG A 129 -0.65 -0.62 4.88
N ARG A 130 0.17 -1.47 4.24
CA ARG A 130 -0.08 -2.92 4.17
C ARG A 130 0.02 -3.59 5.54
N SER A 131 1.01 -3.21 6.34
CA SER A 131 1.19 -3.74 7.70
C SER A 131 0.03 -3.34 8.62
N LEU A 132 -0.48 -2.12 8.47
CA LEU A 132 -1.70 -1.67 9.15
C LEU A 132 -2.87 -2.59 8.81
N LEU A 133 -3.13 -2.86 7.53
CA LEU A 133 -4.21 -3.77 7.11
C LEU A 133 -4.06 -5.17 7.73
N TYR A 134 -2.86 -5.75 7.71
CA TYR A 134 -2.63 -7.06 8.34
C TYR A 134 -2.86 -7.04 9.85
N SER A 135 -2.52 -5.93 10.51
CA SER A 135 -2.74 -5.78 11.96
C SER A 135 -4.21 -5.79 12.36
N LEU A 136 -5.15 -5.59 11.43
CA LEU A 136 -6.60 -5.62 11.68
C LEU A 136 -7.19 -7.04 11.68
N LEU A 137 -6.50 -8.02 11.07
CA LEU A 137 -7.06 -9.36 10.86
C LEU A 137 -7.29 -10.12 12.18
N MET A 138 -6.29 -10.15 13.06
CA MET A 138 -6.38 -10.88 14.33
C MET A 138 -7.36 -10.25 15.33
N PRO A 139 -7.42 -8.91 15.50
CA PRO A 139 -8.47 -8.25 16.28
C PRO A 139 -9.88 -8.65 15.83
N VAL A 140 -10.17 -8.62 14.53
CA VAL A 140 -11.47 -9.06 13.99
C VAL A 140 -11.72 -10.54 14.30
N MET A 141 -10.75 -11.41 14.04
CA MET A 141 -10.89 -12.85 14.30
C MET A 141 -11.18 -13.16 15.79
N SER A 142 -10.57 -12.40 16.71
CA SER A 142 -10.75 -12.59 18.15
C SER A 142 -12.18 -12.36 18.65
N GLN A 143 -13.02 -11.66 17.88
CA GLN A 143 -14.44 -11.52 18.20
C GLN A 143 -15.23 -12.82 17.99
N PHE A 144 -14.72 -13.72 17.14
CA PHE A 144 -15.42 -14.93 16.72
C PHE A 144 -14.75 -16.22 17.21
N VAL A 145 -13.42 -16.21 17.33
CA VAL A 145 -12.63 -17.38 17.75
C VAL A 145 -11.71 -16.96 18.90
N PRO A 146 -12.13 -17.14 20.17
CA PRO A 146 -11.32 -16.80 21.32
C PRO A 146 -10.15 -17.78 21.50
N GLY A 147 -9.07 -17.32 22.14
CA GLY A 147 -7.97 -18.19 22.54
C GLY A 147 -6.94 -18.51 21.45
N LEU A 148 -7.04 -17.90 20.26
CA LEU A 148 -6.05 -18.07 19.19
C LEU A 148 -4.65 -17.60 19.60
N GLU A 149 -4.58 -16.63 20.52
CA GLU A 149 -3.35 -16.12 21.11
C GLU A 149 -2.62 -17.16 21.98
N ASN A 150 -3.33 -18.19 22.45
CA ASN A 150 -2.76 -19.27 23.27
C ASN A 150 -2.16 -20.40 22.43
N GLY A 151 -2.27 -20.31 21.10
CA GLY A 151 -1.80 -21.32 20.15
C GLY A 151 -0.79 -20.79 19.15
N LYS A 152 -0.48 -21.62 18.16
CA LYS A 152 0.33 -21.24 16.99
C LYS A 152 -0.45 -21.58 15.72
N GLY A 153 -0.41 -20.69 14.74
CA GLY A 153 -0.96 -20.97 13.40
C GLY A 153 0.10 -21.62 12.52
N MET A 154 -0.28 -22.70 11.82
CA MET A 154 0.55 -23.32 10.79
C MET A 154 0.24 -22.68 9.43
N TYR A 155 1.20 -21.94 8.87
CA TYR A 155 1.06 -21.27 7.58
C TYR A 155 2.14 -21.76 6.61
N PHE A 156 1.73 -22.22 5.43
CA PHE A 156 2.64 -22.54 4.33
C PHE A 156 2.79 -21.32 3.42
N LEU A 157 3.85 -20.55 3.65
CA LEU A 157 4.14 -19.33 2.89
C LEU A 157 5.31 -19.59 1.95
N PHE A 158 5.11 -19.29 0.67
CA PHE A 158 6.10 -19.49 -0.38
C PHE A 158 6.46 -18.16 -1.03
N ILE A 159 7.77 -17.90 -1.13
CA ILE A 159 8.29 -16.83 -1.98
C ILE A 159 8.40 -17.34 -3.41
N LYS A 160 8.30 -16.42 -4.37
CA LYS A 160 8.52 -16.71 -5.80
C LYS A 160 9.78 -16.00 -6.27
N SER A 161 10.25 -16.37 -7.47
CA SER A 161 11.41 -15.74 -8.09
C SER A 161 11.25 -14.22 -8.18
N GLU A 162 12.34 -13.51 -7.87
CA GLU A 162 12.48 -12.07 -8.04
C GLU A 162 13.34 -11.81 -9.30
N SER A 163 13.01 -10.77 -10.05
CA SER A 163 13.82 -10.26 -11.15
C SER A 163 14.26 -8.83 -10.85
N LYS A 164 15.19 -8.30 -11.63
CA LYS A 164 15.54 -6.87 -11.61
C LYS A 164 15.18 -6.25 -12.94
N THR A 165 14.66 -5.03 -12.89
CA THR A 165 14.47 -4.19 -14.08
C THR A 165 15.83 -3.72 -14.62
N PRO A 166 15.92 -3.24 -15.87
CA PRO A 166 17.17 -2.71 -16.42
C PRO A 166 17.78 -1.57 -15.59
N GLY A 167 16.94 -0.75 -14.96
CA GLY A 167 17.33 0.32 -14.03
C GLY A 167 17.72 -0.17 -12.63
N GLY A 168 17.70 -1.48 -12.38
CA GLY A 168 18.13 -2.10 -11.13
C GLY A 168 17.05 -2.22 -10.05
N LEU A 169 15.82 -1.74 -10.29
CA LEU A 169 14.72 -1.87 -9.34
C LEU A 169 14.28 -3.34 -9.22
N PRO A 170 14.05 -3.87 -7.99
CA PRO A 170 13.43 -5.17 -7.79
C PRO A 170 12.06 -5.27 -8.46
N ALA A 171 11.77 -6.41 -9.07
CA ALA A 171 10.45 -6.76 -9.59
C ALA A 171 10.05 -8.14 -9.08
N ARG A 172 9.03 -8.20 -8.22
CA ARG A 172 8.65 -9.44 -7.53
C ARG A 172 7.16 -9.56 -7.35
N ILE A 173 6.69 -10.81 -7.28
CA ILE A 173 5.28 -11.07 -7.02
C ILE A 173 4.99 -10.63 -5.59
N ARG A 174 3.94 -9.83 -5.43
CA ARG A 174 3.40 -9.58 -4.09
C ARG A 174 2.86 -10.91 -3.55
N ALA A 175 3.54 -11.48 -2.57
CA ALA A 175 3.03 -12.62 -1.81
C ALA A 175 1.78 -12.15 -1.04
N CYS A 176 0.61 -12.38 -1.62
CA CYS A 176 -0.65 -12.11 -0.97
C CYS A 176 -1.67 -13.15 -1.40
N CYS A 177 -2.28 -13.81 -0.41
CA CYS A 177 -3.56 -14.49 -0.55
C CYS A 177 -4.59 -13.48 -1.11
N HIS A 178 -4.80 -13.49 -2.43
CA HIS A 178 -6.02 -13.08 -3.13
C HIS A 178 -6.78 -11.80 -2.73
N HIS A 179 -6.16 -10.80 -2.11
CA HIS A 179 -6.86 -9.53 -1.81
C HIS A 179 -6.14 -8.33 -2.41
N LEU A 180 -6.81 -7.71 -3.38
CA LEU A 180 -7.00 -6.26 -3.57
C LEU A 180 -7.18 -5.94 -5.07
N ARG A 181 -8.44 -5.95 -5.52
CA ARG A 181 -8.90 -5.18 -6.69
C ARG A 181 -9.38 -3.83 -6.14
N TRP A 182 -8.45 -2.88 -5.92
CA TRP A 182 -8.77 -1.60 -5.26
C TRP A 182 -8.27 -0.36 -6.02
N ALA A 183 -8.07 -0.47 -7.34
CA ALA A 183 -7.71 0.68 -8.18
C ALA A 183 -8.81 1.11 -9.18
N LEU A 184 -9.94 0.39 -9.27
CA LEU A 184 -10.99 0.68 -10.26
C LEU A 184 -12.25 1.35 -9.69
N GLN A 185 -12.30 1.61 -8.37
CA GLN A 185 -13.55 2.01 -7.71
C GLN A 185 -13.58 3.47 -7.22
N ILE A 186 -12.52 4.24 -7.45
CA ILE A 186 -12.47 5.67 -7.08
C ILE A 186 -13.38 6.52 -7.98
N GLN A 187 -13.77 6.01 -9.16
CA GLN A 187 -14.71 6.70 -10.05
C GLN A 187 -16.18 6.28 -9.89
N SER A 188 -16.48 5.29 -9.04
CA SER A 188 -17.86 4.82 -8.80
C SER A 188 -18.61 5.61 -7.72
N TRP A 189 -17.99 6.67 -7.18
CA TRP A 189 -18.57 7.56 -6.19
C TRP A 189 -18.28 8.99 -6.58
#